data_AF-A0A523XDP7-F1
#
_entry.id   AF-A0A523XDP7-F1
#
_cell.length_a   1.000
_cell.length_b   1.000
_cell.length_c   1.000
_cell.angle_alpha   90.00
_cell.angle_beta   90.00
_cell.angle_gamma   90.00
#
_symmetry.space_group_name_H-M   'P 1'
#
loop_
_entity.id
_entity.type
_entity.pdbx_description
1 polymer ?
#
loop_
_entity_poly.entity_id
_entity_poly.type
_entity_poly.pdbx_seq_one_letter_code
_entity_poly.pdbx_strand_id
1 'polypeptide(L)' 'MINQETKKDVLPRLKKIEGQIRGIQRMVEKEKYCIDIINQVTAAQRALDQVSLKVMQRHIESCVTDAIKSDGGGP' A
#
# COMPACT_ATOMS: atom_id res chain seq x y z
N MET A 1 -15.45 -0.66 3.97
CA MET A 1 -15.15 -0.68 2.51
C MET A 1 -14.20 0.46 2.12
N ILE A 2 -13.31 0.25 1.14
CA ILE A 2 -12.38 1.29 0.63
C ILE A 2 -13.16 2.40 -0.09
N ASN A 3 -13.00 3.65 0.33
CA ASN A 3 -13.71 4.81 -0.25
C ASN A 3 -12.92 5.43 -1.44
N GLN A 4 -13.49 6.44 -2.10
CA GLN A 4 -12.85 7.08 -3.25
C GLN A 4 -11.57 7.84 -2.91
N GLU A 5 -11.48 8.40 -1.70
CA GLU A 5 -10.30 9.12 -1.22
C GLU A 5 -9.11 8.17 -1.05
N THR A 6 -9.30 7.05 -0.33
CA THR A 6 -8.28 6.01 -0.21
C THR A 6 -7.88 5.46 -1.57
N LYS A 7 -8.83 5.25 -2.51
CA LYS A 7 -8.51 4.83 -3.89
C LYS A 7 -7.58 5.83 -4.60
N LYS A 8 -7.87 7.12 -4.51
CA LYS A 8 -7.04 8.19 -5.10
C LYS A 8 -5.62 8.21 -4.52
N ASP A 9 -5.45 7.79 -3.26
CA ASP A 9 -4.13 7.71 -2.62
C ASP A 9 -3.39 6.40 -2.97
N VAL A 10 -4.04 5.24 -2.86
CA VAL A 10 -3.35 3.94 -3.00
C VAL A 10 -3.10 3.53 -4.45
N LEU A 11 -3.98 3.87 -5.41
CA LEU A 11 -3.83 3.43 -6.80
C LEU A 11 -2.57 4.00 -7.48
N PRO A 12 -2.22 5.29 -7.36
CA PRO A 12 -0.97 5.80 -7.92
C PRO A 12 0.27 5.14 -7.31
N ARG A 13 0.24 4.84 -6.01
CA ARG A 13 1.35 4.14 -5.32
C ARG A 13 1.51 2.72 -5.84
N LEU A 14 0.41 1.99 -6.00
CA LEU A 14 0.42 0.66 -6.57
C LEU A 14 0.96 0.66 -8.01
N LYS A 15 0.58 1.64 -8.86
CA LYS A 15 1.17 1.80 -10.20
C LYS A 15 2.68 2.04 -10.17
N LYS A 16 3.16 2.83 -9.20
CA LYS A 16 4.60 3.05 -9.02
C LYS A 16 5.32 1.76 -8.59
N ILE A 17 4.73 1.02 -7.65
CA ILE A 17 5.26 -0.28 -7.20
C ILE A 17 5.32 -1.27 -8.35
N GLU A 18 4.28 -1.35 -9.19
CA GLU A 18 4.30 -2.17 -10.41
C GLU A 18 5.50 -1.84 -11.30
N GLY A 19 5.80 -0.55 -11.49
CA GLY A 19 7.00 -0.10 -12.20
C GLY A 19 8.31 -0.55 -11.54
N GLN A 20 8.37 -0.54 -10.20
CA GLN A 20 9.51 -1.06 -9.45
C GLN A 20 9.67 -2.57 -9.64
N ILE A 21 8.59 -3.35 -9.58
CA ILE A 21 8.62 -4.80 -9.81
C ILE A 21 9.12 -5.11 -11.22
N ARG A 22 8.61 -4.42 -12.24
CA ARG A 22 9.12 -4.55 -13.62
C ARG A 22 10.61 -4.17 -13.73
N GLY A 23 11.07 -3.20 -12.93
CA GLY A 23 12.48 -2.84 -12.83
C GLY A 23 13.34 -3.96 -12.26
N ILE A 24 12.91 -4.55 -11.14
CA ILE A 24 13.57 -5.67 -10.47
C ILE A 24 13.68 -6.87 -11.42
N GLN A 25 12.61 -7.21 -12.15
CA GLN A 25 12.62 -8.27 -13.16
C GLN A 25 13.75 -8.06 -14.18
N ARG A 26 13.85 -6.86 -14.76
CA ARG A 26 14.93 -6.51 -15.70
C ARG A 26 16.33 -6.56 -15.08
N MET A 27 16.46 -6.30 -13.78
CA MET A 27 17.75 -6.42 -13.09
C MET A 27 18.18 -7.88 -12.96
N VAL A 28 17.23 -8.78 -12.67
CA VAL A 28 17.47 -10.23 -12.61
C VAL A 28 17.84 -10.77 -14.00
N GLU A 29 17.07 -10.42 -15.03
CA GLU A 29 17.34 -10.82 -16.43
C GLU A 29 18.72 -10.36 -16.92
N LYS A 30 19.21 -9.23 -16.41
CA LYS A 30 20.53 -8.66 -16.76
C LYS A 30 21.64 -9.06 -15.80
N GLU A 31 21.40 -10.04 -14.94
CA GLU A 31 22.36 -10.56 -13.96
C GLU A 31 23.05 -9.44 -13.16
N LYS A 32 22.27 -8.44 -12.72
CA LYS A 32 22.78 -7.33 -11.91
C LYS A 32 23.27 -7.82 -10.55
N TYR A 33 24.15 -7.03 -9.94
CA TYR A 33 24.72 -7.34 -8.64
C TYR A 33 23.62 -7.56 -7.59
N CYS A 34 23.74 -8.66 -6.84
CA CYS A 34 22.70 -9.12 -5.92
C CYS A 34 22.30 -8.06 -4.89
N ILE A 35 23.26 -7.27 -4.40
CA ILE A 35 22.99 -6.20 -3.43
C ILE A 35 22.10 -5.11 -4.03
N ASP A 36 22.27 -4.76 -5.30
CA ASP A 36 21.42 -3.77 -5.95
C ASP A 36 19.99 -4.28 -6.11
N ILE A 37 19.83 -5.56 -6.45
CA ILE A 37 18.52 -6.22 -6.54
C ILE A 37 17.84 -6.22 -5.16
N ILE A 38 18.55 -6.63 -4.10
CA ILE A 38 18.05 -6.66 -2.72
C ILE A 38 17.62 -5.24 -2.27
N ASN A 39 18.39 -4.21 -2.63
CA ASN A 39 18.04 -2.83 -2.33
C ASN A 39 16.73 -2.40 -3.02
N GLN A 40 16.54 -2.76 -4.29
CA GLN A 40 15.30 -2.45 -5.01
C GLN A 40 14.10 -3.24 -4.47
N VAL A 41 14.28 -4.51 -4.12
CA VAL A 41 13.24 -5.32 -3.46
C VAL A 41 12.82 -4.69 -2.14
N THR A 42 13.79 -4.29 -1.32
CA THR A 42 13.53 -3.60 -0.04
C THR A 42 12.79 -2.28 -0.25
N ALA A 43 13.12 -1.53 -1.30
CA ALA A 43 12.40 -0.29 -1.64
C ALA A 43 10.94 -0.56 -2.05
N ALA A 44 10.68 -1.62 -2.82
CA ALA A 44 9.33 -2.03 -3.20
C ALA A 44 8.52 -2.50 -1.97
N GLN A 45 9.15 -3.24 -1.06
CA GLN A 45 8.50 -3.70 0.17
C GLN A 45 8.08 -2.54 1.08
N ARG A 46 8.97 -1.57 1.30
CA ARG A 46 8.62 -0.34 2.06
C ARG A 46 7.48 0.44 1.40
N ALA A 47 7.42 0.47 0.08
CA ALA A 47 6.32 1.13 -0.63
C ALA A 47 4.99 0.37 -0.45
N LEU A 48 5.01 -0.97 -0.44
CA LEU A 48 3.86 -1.80 -0.12
C LEU A 48 3.39 -1.60 1.32
N ASP A 49 4.31 -1.52 2.29
CA ASP A 49 3.97 -1.27 3.70
C ASP A 49 3.20 0.05 3.86
N GLN A 50 3.58 1.09 3.13
CA GLN A 50 2.84 2.37 3.12
C GLN A 50 1.43 2.24 2.56
N VAL A 51 1.22 1.39 1.53
CA VAL A 51 -0.12 1.09 1.02
C VAL A 51 -0.94 0.35 2.08
N SER A 52 -0.35 -0.67 2.72
CA SER A 52 -0.99 -1.45 3.78
C SER A 52 -1.44 -0.56 4.94
N LEU A 53 -0.59 0.37 5.39
CA LEU A 53 -0.92 1.33 6.45
C LEU A 53 -2.11 2.22 6.08
N LYS A 54 -2.16 2.72 4.83
CA LYS A 54 -3.28 3.56 4.36
C LYS A 54 -4.60 2.81 4.30
N VAL A 55 -4.56 1.55 3.84
CA VAL A 55 -5.76 0.70 3.82
C VAL A 55 -6.21 0.35 5.24
N MET A 56 -5.27 0.07 6.14
CA MET A 56 -5.56 -0.20 7.56
C MET A 56 -6.18 1.01 8.25
N GLN A 57 -5.62 2.22 8.04
CA GLN A 57 -6.18 3.45 8.58
C GLN A 57 -7.65 3.61 8.15
N ARG A 58 -7.94 3.41 6.86
CA ARG A 58 -9.31 3.47 6.35
C ARG A 58 -10.23 2.42 6.98
N HIS A 59 -9.71 1.22 7.23
CA HIS A 59 -10.47 0.17 7.90
C HIS A 59 -10.90 0.59 9.31
N ILE A 60 -9.95 1.07 10.12
CA ILE A 60 -10.20 1.55 11.49
C ILE A 60 -11.23 2.68 11.48
N GLU A 61 -11.06 3.68 10.61
CA GLU A 61 -12.01 4.79 10.48
C GLU A 61 -13.42 4.31 10.14
N SER A 62 -13.55 3.32 9.24
CA SER A 62 -14.87 2.75 8.93
C SER A 62 -15.47 1.97 10.10
N CYS A 63 -14.69 1.14 10.80
CA CYS A 63 -15.19 0.37 11.94
C CYS A 63 -15.63 1.26 13.10
N VAL A 64 -14.88 2.33 13.40
CA VAL A 64 -15.24 3.28 14.45
C VAL A 64 -16.49 4.08 14.06
N THR A 65 -16.58 4.53 12.80
CA THR A 65 -17.77 5.24 12.30
C THR A 65 -19.02 4.36 12.35
N ASP A 66 -18.87 3.09 11.99
CA ASP A 66 -20.00 2.14 12.00
C ASP A 66 -20.41 1.79 13.43
N ALA A 67 -19.45 1.62 14.36
CA ALA A 67 -19.72 1.39 15.78
C ALA A 67 -20.53 2.52 16.43
N ILE A 68 -20.16 3.79 16.16
CA ILE A 68 -20.90 4.97 16.64
C ILE A 68 -22.31 5.05 16.05
N LYS A 69 -22.54 4.51 14.84
CA LYS A 69 -23.86 4.51 14.21
C LYS A 69 -24.74 3.32 14.61
N SER A 70 -24.14 2.20 15.00
CA SER A 70 -24.85 0.98 15.37
C SER A 70 -25.23 0.92 16.85
N ASP A 71 -24.54 1.68 17.69
CA ASP A 71 -24.95 1.94 19.07
C ASP A 71 -25.75 3.26 19.10
N GLY A 72 -26.93 3.25 19.71
CA GLY A 72 -27.71 4.46 19.97
C GLY A 72 -27.08 5.32 21.07
N GLY A 73 -25.78 5.59 20.97
CA GLY A 73 -24.99 6.30 21.96
C GLY A 73 -25.25 7.81 21.94
N GLY A 74 -26.29 8.24 22.64
CA GLY A 74 -26.31 9.58 23.23
C GLY A 74 -25.48 9.65 24.53
N PRO A 75 -25.32 10.82 25.16
CA PRO A 75 -25.88 12.14 24.81
C PRO A 75 -24.99 13.00 23.91
#